data_AF-A0A8T4KGX5-F1
#
_entry.id   AF-A0A8T4KGX5-F1
#
_cell.length_a   1.000
_cell.length_b   1.000
_cell.length_c   1.000
_cell.angle_alpha   90.00
_cell.angle_beta   90.00
_cell.angle_gamma   90.00
#
_symmetry.space_group_name_H-M   'P 1'
#
loop_
_entity.id
_entity.type
_entity.pdbx_description
1 polymer ?
#
loop_
_entity_poly.entity_id
_entity_poly.type
_entity_poly.pdbx_seq_one_letter_code
_entity_poly.pdbx_strand_id
1 'polypeptide(L)'
;MQEYTLTDEGRNYLKYGLPEMRLIELLMSGPVDFTEAKEKVENFSIALQWAKKHGWIKIENNKLALVRNPKNIPEYEALKKLAGGDHVENRLLDVLVQRKLIEKQRETAVKKAEKLAGQEVANLTEDLIKTKYWKQVKLKPYNVELAGTKIYPGKTHLLSFYIQKIRNIFFDLGFKEARGPLLESSFWNFDALYQPQDHPAREMADTFYMKTPESCKLPAENVVNEVREAHEKGGNTGSSGWGYKWNREVAKKAVMRTHATAVSVRELSKLKPPAKVFCIGRVFRNETLDYKHLPEFTQVEGIVVDENVTFRDLLGYLKEFYTRMGFKKIRFRPAYFPYTEMSAEPEVYFEEKKEWIELGGSGIFRPEVTQPLGIDVPVLAWGLGLERTIALKHGINDVRNFYCKNDLKLLREINMW
;
A
#
# COMPACT_ATOMS: atom_id res chain seq x y z
N MET A 1 48.19 -13.86 12.55
CA MET A 1 49.51 -13.30 12.90
C MET A 1 49.31 -11.83 13.24
N GLN A 2 49.48 -11.51 14.54
CA GLN A 2 49.49 -10.20 15.22
C GLN A 2 48.70 -9.04 14.61
N GLU A 3 47.41 -8.94 14.96
CA GLU A 3 46.54 -7.77 14.69
C GLU A 3 46.82 -6.56 15.61
N TYR A 4 47.68 -6.72 16.63
CA TYR A 4 47.88 -5.72 17.68
C TYR A 4 49.37 -5.42 17.89
N THR A 5 49.70 -4.14 18.03
CA THR A 5 51.04 -3.65 18.37
C THR A 5 51.04 -2.99 19.74
N LEU A 6 52.09 -3.21 20.54
CA LEU A 6 52.27 -2.57 21.84
C LEU A 6 52.55 -1.06 21.66
N THR A 7 51.82 -0.23 22.41
CA THR A 7 52.08 1.22 22.49
C THR A 7 53.30 1.50 23.36
N ASP A 8 53.81 2.74 23.37
CA ASP A 8 54.95 3.14 24.21
C ASP A 8 54.65 2.96 25.71
N GLU A 9 53.42 3.24 26.14
CA GLU A 9 52.95 2.94 27.52
C GLU A 9 52.90 1.43 27.81
N GLY A 10 52.40 0.63 26.85
CA GLY A 10 52.39 -0.83 26.96
C GLY A 10 53.80 -1.42 27.10
N ARG A 11 54.78 -0.89 26.36
CA ARG A 11 56.20 -1.26 26.50
C ARG A 11 56.78 -0.84 27.85
N ASN A 12 56.44 0.36 28.30
CA ASN A 12 56.90 0.89 29.59
C ASN A 12 56.38 0.04 30.76
N TYR A 13 55.11 -0.33 30.76
CA TYR A 13 54.52 -1.17 31.80
C TYR A 13 54.97 -2.64 31.73
N LEU A 14 55.37 -3.14 30.56
CA LEU A 14 55.99 -4.46 30.46
C LEU A 14 57.39 -4.49 31.11
N LYS A 15 58.13 -3.37 31.09
CA LYS A 15 59.47 -3.26 31.67
C LYS A 15 59.47 -2.97 33.18
N TYR A 16 58.56 -2.10 33.63
CA TYR A 16 58.55 -1.60 35.01
C TYR A 16 57.32 -2.05 35.82
N GLY A 17 56.48 -2.93 35.26
CA GLY A 17 55.21 -3.35 35.87
C GLY A 17 54.08 -2.32 35.70
N LEU A 18 52.83 -2.80 35.82
CA LEU A 18 51.64 -1.94 35.77
C LEU A 18 51.61 -0.96 36.96
N PRO A 19 51.07 0.26 36.81
CA PRO A 19 50.99 1.24 37.89
C PRO A 19 50.32 0.72 39.17
N GLU A 20 49.26 -0.08 39.04
CA GLU A 20 48.58 -0.72 40.17
C GLU A 20 49.45 -1.75 40.92
N MET A 21 50.39 -2.42 40.24
CA MET A 21 51.33 -3.34 40.89
C MET A 21 52.33 -2.57 41.77
N ARG A 22 52.85 -1.45 41.27
CA ARG A 22 53.77 -0.59 42.02
C ARG A 22 53.10 0.02 43.26
N LEU A 23 51.83 0.40 43.12
CA LEU A 23 51.03 0.89 44.25
C LEU A 23 50.80 -0.20 45.31
N ILE A 24 50.53 -1.44 44.89
CA ILE A 24 50.40 -2.57 45.84
C ILE A 24 51.73 -2.87 46.54
N GLU A 25 52.84 -2.87 45.81
CA GLU A 25 54.19 -3.11 46.35
C GLU A 25 54.56 -2.06 47.41
N LEU A 26 54.25 -0.79 47.16
CA LEU A 26 54.43 0.30 48.14
C LEU A 26 53.57 0.10 49.40
N LEU A 27 52.35 -0.42 49.25
CA LEU A 27 51.41 -0.66 50.35
C LEU A 27 51.67 -1.97 51.12
N MET A 28 52.57 -2.84 50.63
CA MET A 28 53.03 -4.02 51.40
C MET A 28 53.89 -3.62 52.60
N SER A 29 54.56 -2.46 52.54
CA SER A 29 55.40 -1.93 53.62
C SER A 29 54.61 -1.24 54.74
N GLY A 30 53.29 -1.10 54.60
CA GLY A 30 52.38 -0.50 55.58
C GLY A 30 51.42 0.53 54.95
N PRO A 31 50.46 1.08 55.73
CA PRO A 31 49.55 2.10 55.24
C PRO A 31 50.30 3.41 54.95
N VAL A 32 50.16 3.93 53.72
CA VAL A 32 50.86 5.14 53.27
C VAL A 32 49.86 6.30 53.10
N ASP A 33 50.30 7.52 53.39
CA ASP A 33 49.49 8.73 53.17
C ASP A 33 49.22 8.95 51.67
N PHE A 34 48.05 9.49 51.34
CA PHE A 34 47.65 9.79 49.98
C PHE A 34 48.64 10.70 49.23
N THR A 35 49.25 11.65 49.94
CA THR A 35 50.23 12.59 49.37
C THR A 35 51.56 11.90 49.04
N GLU A 36 52.05 11.07 49.95
CA GLU A 36 53.28 10.30 49.77
C GLU A 36 53.16 9.25 48.66
N ALA A 37 52.00 8.59 48.55
CA ALA A 37 51.75 7.62 47.48
C ALA A 37 51.66 8.29 46.09
N LYS A 38 51.22 9.54 46.02
CA LYS A 38 51.14 10.33 44.78
C LYS A 38 52.50 10.74 44.24
N GLU A 39 53.49 10.98 45.11
CA GLU A 39 54.85 11.33 44.70
C GLU A 39 55.68 10.11 44.26
N LYS A 40 55.44 8.94 44.88
CA LYS A 40 56.25 7.74 44.66
C LYS A 40 55.78 6.84 43.50
N VAL A 41 54.53 6.97 43.05
CA VAL A 41 53.96 6.13 41.98
C VAL A 41 53.67 6.96 40.73
N GLU A 42 54.43 6.73 39.66
CA GLU A 42 54.09 7.28 38.34
C GLU A 42 52.71 6.80 37.88
N ASN A 43 51.92 7.71 37.30
CA ASN A 43 50.53 7.45 36.90
C ASN A 43 49.62 6.99 38.07
N PHE A 44 49.86 7.55 39.27
CA PHE A 44 49.11 7.26 40.51
C PHE A 44 47.59 7.29 40.36
N SER A 45 47.03 8.21 39.56
CA SER A 45 45.58 8.31 39.34
C SER A 45 45.01 7.05 38.68
N ILE A 46 45.74 6.47 37.73
CA ILE A 46 45.37 5.23 37.03
C ILE A 46 45.54 4.05 37.99
N ALA A 47 46.65 4.00 38.74
CA ALA A 47 46.92 2.96 39.73
C ALA A 47 45.81 2.88 40.79
N LEU A 48 45.40 4.04 41.33
CA LEU A 48 44.35 4.15 42.34
C LEU A 48 42.98 3.69 41.82
N GLN A 49 42.62 4.10 40.60
CA GLN A 49 41.33 3.76 40.00
C GLN A 49 41.18 2.24 39.79
N TRP A 50 42.23 1.59 39.28
CA TRP A 50 42.22 0.14 39.04
C TRP A 50 42.32 -0.65 40.34
N ALA A 51 43.22 -0.29 41.26
CA ALA A 51 43.34 -0.95 42.55
C ALA A 51 42.03 -0.86 43.37
N LYS A 52 41.30 0.26 43.28
CA LYS A 52 39.97 0.42 43.89
C LYS A 52 38.90 -0.42 43.18
N LYS A 53 38.90 -0.45 41.83
CA LYS A 53 37.94 -1.22 41.03
C LYS A 53 38.03 -2.73 41.28
N HIS A 54 39.22 -3.25 41.51
CA HIS A 54 39.45 -4.65 41.87
C HIS A 54 39.33 -4.95 43.38
N GLY A 55 39.08 -3.92 44.21
CA GLY A 55 38.90 -4.05 45.65
C GLY A 55 40.19 -4.40 46.42
N TRP A 56 41.36 -4.04 45.90
CA TRP A 56 42.66 -4.36 46.52
C TRP A 56 43.05 -3.39 47.62
N ILE A 57 42.56 -2.15 47.56
CA ILE A 57 42.89 -1.07 48.48
C ILE A 57 41.63 -0.45 49.12
N LYS A 58 41.79 0.08 50.33
CA LYS A 58 40.77 0.89 51.04
C LYS A 58 41.37 2.24 51.40
N ILE A 59 40.55 3.28 51.35
CA ILE A 59 40.93 4.65 51.72
C ILE A 59 40.20 4.97 53.03
N GLU A 60 40.94 5.16 54.12
CA GLU A 60 40.41 5.59 55.42
C GLU A 60 41.29 6.70 55.98
N ASN A 61 40.67 7.82 56.41
CA ASN A 61 41.35 8.96 57.02
C ASN A 61 42.62 9.41 56.28
N ASN A 62 42.50 9.61 54.96
CA ASN A 62 43.58 10.03 54.06
C ASN A 62 44.76 9.06 53.91
N LYS A 63 44.64 7.82 54.41
CA LYS A 63 45.63 6.75 54.25
C LYS A 63 45.10 5.65 53.34
N LEU A 64 46.00 5.13 52.51
CA LEU A 64 45.77 3.98 51.65
C LEU A 64 46.22 2.74 52.40
N ALA A 65 45.33 1.75 52.55
CA ALA A 65 45.63 0.47 53.18
C ALA A 65 45.34 -0.68 52.20
N LEU A 66 46.21 -1.68 52.19
CA LEU A 66 46.04 -2.89 51.39
C LEU A 66 45.04 -3.84 52.07
N VAL A 67 43.97 -4.19 51.35
CA VAL A 67 42.95 -5.14 51.81
C VAL A 67 43.22 -6.54 51.29
N ARG A 68 43.69 -6.64 50.03
CA ARG A 68 43.94 -7.92 49.37
C ARG A 68 45.14 -7.79 48.45
N ASN A 69 46.11 -8.70 48.60
CA ASN A 69 47.28 -8.79 47.72
C ASN A 69 47.02 -9.79 46.57
N PRO A 70 46.84 -9.33 45.32
CA PRO A 70 46.68 -10.22 44.18
C PRO A 70 48.03 -10.84 43.80
N LYS A 71 48.15 -12.18 43.87
CA LYS A 71 49.35 -12.90 43.41
C LYS A 71 49.51 -12.92 41.88
N ASN A 72 48.41 -12.74 41.14
CA ASN A 72 48.43 -12.74 39.68
C ASN A 72 47.43 -11.72 39.12
N ILE A 73 47.87 -10.94 38.12
CA ILE A 73 47.06 -9.91 37.45
C ILE A 73 46.90 -10.31 35.99
N PRO A 74 45.71 -10.79 35.58
CA PRO A 74 45.44 -11.31 34.23
C PRO A 74 45.82 -10.35 33.10
N GLU A 75 45.65 -9.04 33.32
CA GLU A 75 45.97 -7.99 32.35
C GLU A 75 47.48 -7.88 32.10
N TYR A 76 48.31 -8.11 33.14
CA TYR A 76 49.77 -8.09 33.01
C TYR A 76 50.29 -9.35 32.32
N GLU A 77 49.71 -10.51 32.64
CA GLU A 77 50.03 -11.76 31.93
C GLU A 77 49.60 -11.72 30.47
N ALA A 78 48.43 -11.14 30.17
CA ALA A 78 47.97 -10.92 28.80
C ALA A 78 48.94 -10.03 28.02
N LEU A 79 49.46 -8.97 28.63
CA LEU A 79 50.46 -8.09 28.01
C LEU A 79 51.78 -8.84 27.73
N LYS A 80 52.23 -9.70 28.66
CA LYS A 80 53.42 -10.55 28.48
C LYS A 80 53.24 -11.59 27.38
N LYS A 81 52.10 -12.29 27.35
CA LYS A 81 51.77 -13.27 26.29
C LYS A 81 51.70 -12.61 24.92
N LEU A 82 51.12 -11.41 24.84
CA LEU A 82 51.04 -10.64 23.60
C LEU A 82 52.41 -10.19 23.09
N ALA A 83 53.32 -9.80 24.00
CA ALA A 83 54.72 -9.48 23.67
C ALA A 83 55.52 -10.71 23.23
N GLY A 84 55.23 -11.89 23.80
CA GLY A 84 55.84 -13.17 23.43
C GLY A 84 55.30 -13.79 22.13
N GLY A 85 54.24 -13.21 21.55
CA GLY A 85 53.61 -13.71 20.33
C GLY A 85 52.56 -14.81 20.55
N ASP A 86 52.19 -15.08 21.81
CA ASP A 86 51.21 -16.09 22.18
C ASP A 86 49.76 -15.60 22.06
N HIS A 87 48.83 -16.54 22.00
CA HIS A 87 47.40 -16.25 21.93
C HIS A 87 46.86 -15.66 23.25
N VAL A 88 46.07 -14.60 23.14
CA VAL A 88 45.40 -13.91 24.24
C VAL A 88 43.89 -13.89 23.97
N GLU A 89 43.08 -14.14 24.99
CA GLU A 89 41.62 -14.12 24.88
C GLU A 89 41.09 -12.74 24.44
N ASN A 90 40.07 -12.72 23.57
CA ASN A 90 39.47 -11.50 23.03
C ASN A 90 38.99 -10.51 24.11
N ARG A 91 38.47 -11.01 25.24
CA ARG A 91 38.03 -10.15 26.37
C ARG A 91 39.19 -9.37 26.98
N LEU A 92 40.38 -9.96 27.07
CA LEU A 92 41.57 -9.32 27.61
C LEU A 92 42.18 -8.34 26.60
N LEU A 93 42.12 -8.66 25.30
CA LEU A 93 42.52 -7.74 24.23
C LEU A 93 41.71 -6.44 24.26
N ASP A 94 40.38 -6.53 24.43
CA ASP A 94 39.51 -5.35 24.51
C ASP A 94 39.87 -4.45 25.71
N VAL A 95 40.19 -5.06 26.86
CA VAL A 95 40.65 -4.32 28.05
C VAL A 95 42.00 -3.65 27.79
N LEU A 96 42.95 -4.33 27.12
CA LEU A 96 44.25 -3.76 26.78
C LEU A 96 44.13 -2.61 25.76
N VAL A 97 43.20 -2.69 24.80
CA VAL A 97 42.89 -1.59 23.86
C VAL A 97 42.25 -0.40 24.59
N GLN A 98 41.28 -0.65 25.49
CA GLN A 98 40.66 0.42 26.30
C GLN A 98 41.68 1.14 27.19
N ARG A 99 42.67 0.40 27.70
CA ARG A 99 43.77 0.95 28.50
C ARG A 99 44.87 1.61 27.66
N LYS A 100 44.72 1.67 26.32
CA LYS A 100 45.71 2.19 25.36
C LYS A 100 47.08 1.50 25.43
N LEU A 101 47.13 0.24 25.87
CA LEU A 101 48.37 -0.54 25.99
C LEU A 101 48.71 -1.26 24.69
N ILE A 102 47.71 -1.53 23.85
CA ILE A 102 47.86 -2.09 22.52
C ILE A 102 47.01 -1.30 21.53
N GLU A 103 47.48 -1.19 20.30
CA GLU A 103 46.75 -0.60 19.18
C GLU A 103 46.51 -1.66 18.11
N LYS A 104 45.30 -1.64 17.52
CA LYS A 104 44.96 -2.53 16.41
C LYS A 104 45.59 -2.00 15.12
N GLN A 105 46.45 -2.78 14.47
CA GLN A 105 46.94 -2.44 13.14
C GLN A 105 45.77 -2.48 12.15
N ARG A 106 45.44 -1.33 11.55
CA ARG A 106 44.52 -1.30 10.41
C ARG A 106 45.22 -1.91 9.21
N GLU A 107 44.72 -3.03 8.69
CA GLU A 107 45.16 -3.55 7.40
C GLU A 107 44.95 -2.49 6.32
N THR A 108 46.02 -2.08 5.66
CA THR A 108 45.96 -1.15 4.52
C THR A 108 45.24 -1.80 3.34
N ALA A 109 44.53 -1.01 2.54
CA ALA A 109 43.83 -1.47 1.34
C ALA A 109 44.74 -2.28 0.40
N VAL A 110 46.03 -1.95 0.35
CA VAL A 110 47.06 -2.66 -0.42
C VAL A 110 47.25 -4.10 0.08
N LYS A 111 47.40 -4.32 1.40
CA LYS A 111 47.58 -5.68 1.95
C LYS A 111 46.34 -6.56 1.75
N LYS A 112 45.14 -5.97 1.79
CA LYS A 112 43.89 -6.69 1.50
C LYS A 112 43.79 -7.08 0.02
N ALA A 113 44.15 -6.16 -0.86
CA ALA A 113 44.14 -6.38 -2.31
C ALA A 113 45.21 -7.41 -2.74
N GLU A 114 46.41 -7.37 -2.14
CA GLU A 114 47.49 -8.34 -2.39
C GLU A 114 47.10 -9.76 -2.02
N LYS A 115 46.41 -9.97 -0.89
CA LYS A 115 45.92 -11.30 -0.49
C LYS A 115 44.97 -11.92 -1.51
N LEU A 116 44.26 -11.09 -2.27
CA LEU A 116 43.29 -11.51 -3.29
C LEU A 116 43.95 -11.69 -4.67
N ALA A 117 45.20 -11.23 -4.85
CA ALA A 117 45.94 -11.41 -6.09
C ALA A 117 46.11 -12.91 -6.40
N GLY A 118 45.79 -13.32 -7.63
CA GLY A 118 45.82 -14.72 -8.06
C GLY A 118 44.61 -15.58 -7.63
N GLN A 119 43.71 -15.06 -6.80
CA GLN A 119 42.47 -15.76 -6.43
C GLN A 119 41.34 -15.44 -7.42
N GLU A 120 40.35 -16.33 -7.45
CA GLU A 120 39.11 -16.09 -8.20
C GLU A 120 38.15 -15.24 -7.36
N VAL A 121 37.75 -14.09 -7.89
CA VAL A 121 36.91 -13.12 -7.20
C VAL A 121 35.59 -12.95 -7.93
N ALA A 122 34.47 -13.01 -7.20
CA ALA A 122 33.12 -12.88 -7.76
C ALA A 122 32.71 -11.42 -8.01
N ASN A 123 33.06 -10.51 -7.10
CA ASN A 123 32.67 -9.10 -7.16
C ASN A 123 33.91 -8.20 -7.01
N LEU A 124 33.99 -7.15 -7.82
CA LEU A 124 34.98 -6.09 -7.66
C LEU A 124 34.71 -5.31 -6.36
N THR A 125 35.74 -5.19 -5.52
CA THR A 125 35.69 -4.39 -4.29
C THR A 125 36.36 -3.04 -4.51
N GLU A 126 36.00 -2.06 -3.68
CA GLU A 126 36.59 -0.72 -3.72
C GLU A 126 38.12 -0.74 -3.56
N ASP A 127 38.65 -1.61 -2.68
CA ASP A 127 40.08 -1.77 -2.44
C ASP A 127 40.82 -2.29 -3.68
N LEU A 128 40.26 -3.26 -4.40
CA LEU A 128 40.83 -3.80 -5.64
C LEU A 128 40.88 -2.74 -6.75
N ILE A 129 39.84 -1.88 -6.82
CA ILE A 129 39.76 -0.78 -7.80
C ILE A 129 40.83 0.27 -7.50
N LYS A 130 40.90 0.77 -6.26
CA LYS A 130 41.85 1.82 -5.84
C LYS A 130 43.30 1.40 -6.00
N THR A 131 43.61 0.14 -5.71
CA THR A 131 44.98 -0.39 -5.74
C THR A 131 45.39 -0.96 -7.10
N LYS A 132 44.48 -1.03 -8.07
CA LYS A 132 44.67 -1.63 -9.42
C LYS A 132 44.99 -3.13 -9.43
N TYR A 133 44.89 -3.82 -8.29
CA TYR A 133 45.09 -5.27 -8.20
C TYR A 133 43.97 -6.08 -8.86
N TRP A 134 42.85 -5.45 -9.23
CA TRP A 134 41.82 -6.10 -10.04
C TRP A 134 42.35 -6.67 -11.38
N LYS A 135 43.51 -6.19 -11.87
CA LYS A 135 44.19 -6.76 -13.05
C LYS A 135 44.91 -8.08 -12.78
N GLN A 136 45.18 -8.38 -11.51
CA GLN A 136 45.92 -9.56 -11.05
C GLN A 136 45.00 -10.61 -10.42
N VAL A 137 43.69 -10.38 -10.39
CA VAL A 137 42.69 -11.34 -9.92
C VAL A 137 41.97 -11.97 -11.10
N LYS A 138 41.53 -13.22 -10.97
CA LYS A 138 40.69 -13.87 -11.97
C LYS A 138 39.23 -13.57 -11.64
N LEU A 139 38.55 -12.77 -12.47
CA LEU A 139 37.13 -12.47 -12.26
C LEU A 139 36.28 -13.64 -12.74
N LYS A 140 35.37 -14.11 -11.88
CA LYS A 140 34.42 -15.15 -12.27
C LYS A 140 33.50 -14.63 -13.38
N PRO A 141 33.34 -15.33 -14.53
CA PRO A 141 32.47 -14.87 -15.61
C PRO A 141 31.01 -14.80 -15.14
N TYR A 142 30.34 -13.70 -15.47
CA TYR A 142 28.92 -13.52 -15.17
C TYR A 142 28.07 -14.25 -16.21
N ASN A 143 27.16 -15.13 -15.78
CA ASN A 143 26.24 -15.79 -16.68
C ASN A 143 25.10 -14.83 -17.05
N VAL A 144 25.11 -14.36 -18.30
CA VAL A 144 24.11 -13.42 -18.86
C VAL A 144 22.77 -14.08 -19.20
N GLU A 145 22.70 -15.41 -19.24
CA GLU A 145 21.45 -16.15 -19.50
C GLU A 145 20.60 -16.30 -18.23
N LEU A 146 21.20 -16.12 -17.06
CA LEU A 146 20.45 -16.15 -15.80
C LEU A 146 19.56 -14.93 -15.70
N ALA A 147 18.29 -15.17 -15.33
CA ALA A 147 17.38 -14.08 -15.00
C ALA A 147 18.00 -13.24 -13.88
N GLY A 148 18.17 -11.94 -14.14
CA GLY A 148 18.65 -10.99 -13.17
C GLY A 148 17.70 -10.88 -11.96
N THR A 149 18.14 -10.16 -10.94
CA THR A 149 17.30 -9.90 -9.76
C THR A 149 16.02 -9.17 -10.18
N LYS A 150 14.86 -9.78 -9.90
CA LYS A 150 13.56 -9.15 -10.16
C LYS A 150 13.39 -7.95 -9.23
N ILE A 151 13.23 -6.77 -9.81
CA ILE A 151 12.90 -5.54 -9.08
C ILE A 151 11.39 -5.37 -9.13
N TYR A 152 10.78 -5.13 -7.96
CA TYR A 152 9.34 -4.89 -7.84
C TYR A 152 9.10 -3.41 -7.50
N PRO A 153 8.90 -2.54 -8.51
CA PRO A 153 8.57 -1.15 -8.25
C PRO A 153 7.20 -1.04 -7.56
N GLY A 154 6.96 0.07 -6.87
CA GLY A 154 5.64 0.38 -6.33
C GLY A 154 4.58 0.37 -7.44
N LYS A 155 3.50 -0.39 -7.24
CA LYS A 155 2.38 -0.50 -8.18
C LYS A 155 1.08 -0.06 -7.50
N THR A 156 0.25 0.65 -8.25
CA THR A 156 -1.12 0.94 -7.84
C THR A 156 -1.98 -0.31 -7.90
N HIS A 157 -3.02 -0.37 -7.08
CA HIS A 157 -4.03 -1.42 -7.22
C HIS A 157 -4.67 -1.37 -8.62
N LEU A 158 -4.93 -2.54 -9.22
CA LEU A 158 -5.41 -2.64 -10.60
C LEU A 158 -6.73 -1.87 -10.80
N LEU A 159 -7.67 -2.02 -9.87
CA LEU A 159 -8.93 -1.27 -9.92
C LEU A 159 -8.69 0.23 -9.85
N SER A 160 -7.81 0.71 -8.98
CA SER A 160 -7.51 2.14 -8.85
C SER A 160 -6.89 2.71 -10.13
N PHE A 161 -6.01 1.95 -10.79
CA PHE A 161 -5.45 2.32 -12.08
C PHE A 161 -6.55 2.47 -13.14
N TYR A 162 -7.45 1.49 -13.25
CA TYR A 162 -8.54 1.54 -14.22
C TYR A 162 -9.61 2.58 -13.90
N ILE A 163 -9.91 2.82 -12.63
CA ILE A 163 -10.79 3.92 -12.21
C ILE A 163 -10.22 5.24 -12.72
N GLN A 164 -8.91 5.47 -12.56
CA GLN A 164 -8.27 6.69 -13.07
C GLN A 164 -8.26 6.74 -14.60
N LYS A 165 -7.98 5.62 -15.27
CA LYS A 165 -8.02 5.53 -16.73
C LYS A 165 -9.41 5.85 -17.27
N ILE A 166 -10.45 5.28 -16.68
CA ILE A 166 -11.86 5.49 -17.07
C ILE A 166 -12.26 6.94 -16.81
N ARG A 167 -11.87 7.49 -15.65
CA ARG A 167 -12.09 8.91 -15.34
C ARG A 167 -11.51 9.81 -16.44
N ASN A 168 -10.27 9.54 -16.88
CA ASN A 168 -9.64 10.29 -17.96
C ASN A 168 -10.40 10.12 -19.29
N ILE A 169 -10.85 8.90 -19.63
CA ILE A 169 -11.67 8.66 -20.83
C ILE A 169 -12.93 9.53 -20.83
N PHE A 170 -13.64 9.61 -19.69
CA PHE A 170 -14.84 10.44 -19.58
C PHE A 170 -14.53 11.94 -19.67
N PHE A 171 -13.43 12.40 -19.07
CA PHE A 171 -12.98 13.78 -19.21
C PHE A 171 -12.64 14.14 -20.66
N ASP A 172 -11.96 13.25 -21.39
CA ASP A 172 -11.65 13.45 -22.82
C ASP A 172 -12.92 13.52 -23.68
N LEU A 173 -14.00 12.86 -23.26
CA LEU A 173 -15.31 12.89 -23.92
C LEU A 173 -16.19 14.08 -23.46
N GLY A 174 -15.67 14.94 -22.57
CA GLY A 174 -16.33 16.15 -22.08
C GLY A 174 -17.35 15.92 -20.95
N PHE A 175 -17.28 14.80 -20.24
CA PHE A 175 -18.15 14.52 -19.10
C PHE A 175 -17.63 15.17 -17.82
N LYS A 176 -18.55 15.53 -16.91
CA LYS A 176 -18.24 16.00 -15.56
C LYS A 176 -18.46 14.89 -14.54
N GLU A 177 -17.55 14.74 -13.57
CA GLU A 177 -17.66 13.71 -12.53
C GLU A 177 -18.69 14.14 -11.47
N ALA A 178 -19.67 13.28 -11.22
CA ALA A 178 -20.62 13.39 -10.13
C ALA A 178 -20.27 12.43 -8.99
N ARG A 179 -20.68 12.79 -7.77
CA ARG A 179 -20.54 11.94 -6.58
C ARG A 179 -21.83 11.96 -5.78
N GLY A 180 -22.24 10.78 -5.35
CA GLY A 180 -23.38 10.61 -4.46
C GLY A 180 -23.04 9.79 -3.22
N PRO A 181 -23.92 9.78 -2.22
CA PRO A 181 -23.74 9.02 -0.99
C PRO A 181 -23.73 7.51 -1.27
N LEU A 182 -23.19 6.71 -0.34
CA LEU A 182 -23.32 5.24 -0.36
C LEU A 182 -24.68 4.80 0.16
N LEU A 183 -25.20 5.55 1.13
CA LEU A 183 -26.52 5.38 1.70
C LEU A 183 -27.51 6.23 0.89
N GLU A 184 -28.53 5.61 0.35
CA GLU A 184 -29.59 6.29 -0.39
C GLU A 184 -30.96 6.03 0.23
N SER A 185 -31.88 6.96 -0.01
CA SER A 185 -33.30 6.67 0.21
C SER A 185 -33.80 5.73 -0.89
N SER A 186 -34.70 4.82 -0.56
CA SER A 186 -35.46 4.02 -1.52
C SER A 186 -36.11 4.87 -2.63
N PHE A 187 -36.46 6.13 -2.32
CA PHE A 187 -36.90 7.11 -3.30
C PHE A 187 -35.88 7.29 -4.43
N TRP A 188 -34.68 7.80 -4.14
CA TRP A 188 -33.65 8.04 -5.15
C TRP A 188 -33.11 6.76 -5.78
N ASN A 189 -33.05 5.67 -5.02
CA ASN A 189 -32.51 4.42 -5.54
C ASN A 189 -33.49 3.67 -6.45
N PHE A 190 -34.81 3.87 -6.32
CA PHE A 190 -35.80 3.09 -7.06
C PHE A 190 -36.96 3.95 -7.60
N ASP A 191 -37.67 4.67 -6.72
CA ASP A 191 -38.91 5.37 -7.12
C ASP A 191 -38.64 6.49 -8.13
N ALA A 192 -37.56 7.26 -7.95
CA ALA A 192 -37.16 8.33 -8.86
C ALA A 192 -36.72 7.80 -10.23
N LEU A 193 -36.38 6.51 -10.31
CA LEU A 193 -36.13 5.78 -11.55
C LEU A 193 -37.39 5.13 -12.10
N TYR A 194 -38.60 5.48 -11.65
CA TYR A 194 -39.81 4.86 -12.15
C TYR A 194 -39.87 3.32 -11.96
N GLN A 195 -39.05 2.77 -11.06
CA GLN A 195 -39.09 1.34 -10.72
C GLN A 195 -40.18 1.09 -9.67
N PRO A 196 -41.14 0.18 -9.94
CA PRO A 196 -42.33 0.05 -9.09
C PRO A 196 -41.99 -0.49 -7.69
N GLN A 197 -42.87 -0.24 -6.72
CA GLN A 197 -42.62 -0.56 -5.30
C GLN A 197 -42.68 -2.04 -4.95
N ASP A 198 -43.35 -2.84 -5.79
CA ASP A 198 -43.45 -4.30 -5.70
C ASP A 198 -42.37 -5.02 -6.54
N HIS A 199 -41.40 -4.28 -7.09
CA HIS A 199 -40.36 -4.86 -7.93
C HIS A 199 -39.45 -5.81 -7.12
N PRO A 200 -39.16 -7.05 -7.61
CA PRO A 200 -38.36 -8.05 -6.89
C PRO A 200 -37.00 -7.53 -6.39
N ALA A 201 -36.29 -6.74 -7.20
CA ALA A 201 -35.02 -6.12 -6.79
C ALA A 201 -35.09 -5.25 -5.51
N ARG A 202 -36.28 -4.84 -5.06
CA ARG A 202 -36.48 -4.11 -3.80
C ARG A 202 -36.67 -5.02 -2.60
N GLU A 203 -36.71 -6.33 -2.78
CA GLU A 203 -36.82 -7.30 -1.69
C GLU A 203 -35.53 -7.36 -0.86
N MET A 204 -35.64 -7.80 0.40
CA MET A 204 -34.49 -7.96 1.29
C MET A 204 -33.49 -9.01 0.77
N ALA A 205 -33.95 -9.93 -0.09
CA ALA A 205 -33.10 -10.92 -0.73
C ALA A 205 -32.09 -10.29 -1.70
N ASP A 206 -32.41 -9.14 -2.30
CA ASP A 206 -31.59 -8.49 -3.34
C ASP A 206 -30.95 -7.18 -2.88
N THR A 207 -31.55 -6.49 -1.90
CA THR A 207 -31.13 -5.16 -1.45
C THR A 207 -30.78 -5.13 0.04
N PHE A 208 -29.65 -4.49 0.37
CA PHE A 208 -29.28 -4.21 1.75
C PHE A 208 -30.04 -3.00 2.30
N TYR A 209 -31.08 -3.26 3.07
CA TYR A 209 -31.76 -2.26 3.88
C TYR A 209 -31.01 -1.97 5.17
N MET A 210 -31.04 -0.72 5.59
CA MET A 210 -30.37 -0.29 6.81
C MET A 210 -31.25 -0.48 8.04
N LYS A 211 -30.65 -1.03 9.09
CA LYS A 211 -31.22 -1.00 10.44
C LYS A 211 -31.06 0.37 11.11
N THR A 212 -29.96 1.07 10.81
CA THR A 212 -29.67 2.39 11.40
C THR A 212 -28.82 3.24 10.44
N PRO A 213 -29.33 4.39 9.96
CA PRO A 213 -30.71 4.86 10.09
C PRO A 213 -31.68 3.98 9.30
N GLU A 214 -32.91 3.79 9.79
CA GLU A 214 -33.95 3.01 9.07
C GLU A 214 -34.59 3.81 7.93
N SER A 215 -34.62 5.15 8.06
CA SER A 215 -35.21 6.06 7.09
C SER A 215 -34.30 7.23 6.74
N CYS A 216 -34.47 7.73 5.52
CA CYS A 216 -33.78 8.88 4.96
C CYS A 216 -34.76 10.02 4.72
N LYS A 217 -34.22 11.25 4.68
CA LYS A 217 -34.99 12.43 4.25
C LYS A 217 -35.26 12.35 2.76
N LEU A 218 -36.53 12.55 2.40
CA LEU A 218 -36.95 12.69 1.01
C LEU A 218 -36.55 14.07 0.45
N PRO A 219 -36.46 14.22 -0.89
CA PRO A 219 -36.25 15.52 -1.50
C PRO A 219 -37.47 16.44 -1.34
N ALA A 220 -37.42 17.60 -2.00
CA ALA A 220 -38.49 18.58 -1.97
C ALA A 220 -39.84 17.95 -2.34
N GLU A 221 -40.91 18.38 -1.64
CA GLU A 221 -42.24 17.78 -1.74
C GLU A 221 -42.81 17.80 -3.16
N ASN A 222 -42.47 18.82 -3.95
CA ASN A 222 -42.86 18.90 -5.36
C ASN A 222 -42.33 17.69 -6.13
N VAL A 223 -41.03 17.37 -6.02
CA VAL A 223 -40.42 16.23 -6.73
C VAL A 223 -41.05 14.90 -6.28
N VAL A 224 -41.30 14.75 -4.98
CA VAL A 224 -41.94 13.54 -4.45
C VAL A 224 -43.36 13.38 -4.98
N ASN A 225 -44.12 14.47 -5.08
CA ASN A 225 -45.49 14.46 -5.58
C ASN A 225 -45.56 14.15 -7.08
N GLU A 226 -44.67 14.75 -7.89
CA GLU A 226 -44.58 14.48 -9.33
C GLU A 226 -44.21 13.02 -9.60
N VAL A 227 -43.23 12.47 -8.85
CA VAL A 227 -42.88 11.04 -8.96
C VAL A 227 -44.04 10.16 -8.54
N ARG A 228 -44.73 10.48 -7.44
CA ARG A 228 -45.92 9.75 -7.01
C ARG A 228 -46.99 9.74 -8.12
N GLU A 229 -47.25 10.89 -8.74
CA GLU A 229 -48.24 11.02 -9.80
C GLU A 229 -47.84 10.26 -11.07
N ALA A 230 -46.56 10.28 -11.45
CA ALA A 230 -46.01 9.46 -12.51
C ALA A 230 -46.24 7.96 -12.24
N HIS A 231 -45.96 7.48 -11.03
CA HIS A 231 -46.17 6.08 -10.66
C HIS A 231 -47.64 5.66 -10.64
N GLU A 232 -48.52 6.47 -10.04
CA GLU A 232 -49.92 6.10 -9.87
C GLU A 232 -50.72 6.24 -11.17
N LYS A 233 -50.47 7.29 -11.96
CA LYS A 233 -51.30 7.71 -13.11
C LYS A 233 -50.54 8.06 -14.38
N GLY A 234 -49.21 7.96 -14.38
CA GLY A 234 -48.36 8.32 -15.52
C GLY A 234 -47.98 9.80 -15.61
N GLY A 235 -48.53 10.66 -14.74
CA GLY A 235 -48.24 12.10 -14.75
C GLY A 235 -48.56 12.75 -16.09
N ASN A 236 -47.70 13.67 -16.53
CA ASN A 236 -47.86 14.41 -17.79
C ASN A 236 -47.22 13.73 -19.01
N THR A 237 -46.80 12.47 -18.88
CA THR A 237 -45.96 11.79 -19.88
C THR A 237 -46.76 11.09 -21.00
N GLY A 238 -48.08 10.98 -20.84
CA GLY A 238 -48.94 10.15 -21.69
C GLY A 238 -48.93 8.65 -21.34
N SER A 239 -48.19 8.26 -20.29
CA SER A 239 -48.21 6.91 -19.73
C SER A 239 -49.47 6.65 -18.91
N SER A 240 -49.85 5.38 -18.74
CA SER A 240 -50.94 4.99 -17.83
C SER A 240 -50.51 4.93 -16.35
N GLY A 241 -49.20 5.08 -16.08
CA GLY A 241 -48.63 4.73 -14.78
C GLY A 241 -48.59 3.22 -14.58
N TRP A 242 -48.23 2.81 -13.36
CA TRP A 242 -48.22 1.41 -12.92
C TRP A 242 -49.58 0.95 -12.35
N GLY A 243 -50.50 1.88 -12.06
CA GLY A 243 -51.86 1.55 -11.60
C GLY A 243 -51.95 1.01 -10.16
N TYR A 244 -50.91 1.20 -9.34
CA TYR A 244 -50.93 0.90 -7.90
C TYR A 244 -50.95 2.19 -7.07
N LYS A 245 -51.16 2.07 -5.75
CA LYS A 245 -51.08 3.19 -4.81
C LYS A 245 -49.67 3.33 -4.25
N TRP A 246 -49.03 4.45 -4.51
CA TRP A 246 -47.65 4.68 -4.12
C TRP A 246 -47.54 4.98 -2.62
N ASN A 247 -46.64 4.28 -1.93
CA ASN A 247 -46.46 4.40 -0.49
C ASN A 247 -45.20 5.20 -0.14
N ARG A 248 -45.41 6.32 0.57
CA ARG A 248 -44.35 7.22 1.01
C ARG A 248 -43.39 6.61 2.02
N GLU A 249 -43.86 5.73 2.90
CA GLU A 249 -43.02 5.12 3.92
C GLU A 249 -42.03 4.12 3.30
N VAL A 250 -42.43 3.45 2.22
CA VAL A 250 -41.52 2.58 1.44
C VAL A 250 -40.39 3.40 0.82
N ALA A 251 -40.69 4.58 0.27
CA ALA A 251 -39.73 5.48 -0.34
C ALA A 251 -38.74 6.10 0.67
N LYS A 252 -39.15 6.24 1.94
CA LYS A 252 -38.28 6.73 3.02
C LYS A 252 -37.25 5.72 3.49
N LYS A 253 -37.46 4.41 3.28
CA LYS A 253 -36.54 3.36 3.76
C LYS A 253 -35.12 3.63 3.27
N ALA A 254 -34.16 3.45 4.16
CA ALA A 254 -32.75 3.66 3.87
C ALA A 254 -32.12 2.37 3.31
N VAL A 255 -31.42 2.48 2.19
CA VAL A 255 -30.77 1.36 1.50
C VAL A 255 -29.32 1.70 1.17
N MET A 256 -28.45 0.70 1.18
CA MET A 256 -27.17 0.83 0.51
C MET A 256 -27.43 0.89 -0.99
N ARG A 257 -26.84 1.87 -1.69
CA ARG A 257 -27.13 2.09 -3.11
C ARG A 257 -26.84 0.82 -3.93
N THR A 258 -27.82 0.39 -4.72
CA THR A 258 -27.73 -0.88 -5.48
C THR A 258 -27.15 -0.71 -6.88
N HIS A 259 -27.18 0.53 -7.36
CA HIS A 259 -26.56 0.96 -8.60
C HIS A 259 -26.19 2.45 -8.52
N ALA A 260 -25.25 2.87 -9.37
CA ALA A 260 -24.83 4.28 -9.44
C ALA A 260 -25.94 5.19 -10.01
N THR A 261 -27.06 4.63 -10.49
CA THR A 261 -28.11 5.37 -11.22
C THR A 261 -28.92 6.26 -10.31
N ALA A 262 -28.93 5.93 -9.01
CA ALA A 262 -29.42 6.81 -7.97
C ALA A 262 -28.66 8.15 -7.95
N VAL A 263 -27.35 8.13 -8.19
CA VAL A 263 -26.51 9.33 -8.26
C VAL A 263 -26.83 10.11 -9.53
N SER A 264 -26.95 9.44 -10.67
CA SER A 264 -27.29 10.08 -11.94
C SER A 264 -28.62 10.81 -11.87
N VAL A 265 -29.66 10.18 -11.33
CA VAL A 265 -30.99 10.79 -11.19
C VAL A 265 -30.99 11.93 -10.17
N ARG A 266 -30.25 11.80 -9.06
CA ARG A 266 -30.06 12.88 -8.10
C ARG A 266 -29.39 14.09 -8.73
N GLU A 267 -28.37 13.90 -9.56
CA GLU A 267 -27.73 14.98 -10.29
C GLU A 267 -28.62 15.53 -11.40
N LEU A 268 -29.38 14.66 -12.08
CA LEU A 268 -30.35 15.04 -13.11
C LEU A 268 -31.31 16.12 -12.61
N SER A 269 -31.82 16.00 -11.39
CA SER A 269 -32.69 17.00 -10.76
C SER A 269 -32.11 18.42 -10.63
N LYS A 270 -30.80 18.59 -10.83
CA LYS A 270 -30.07 19.87 -10.71
C LYS A 270 -29.50 20.36 -12.03
N LEU A 271 -29.49 19.51 -13.06
CA LEU A 271 -28.82 19.80 -14.32
C LEU A 271 -29.72 20.63 -15.24
N LYS A 272 -29.07 21.38 -16.13
CA LYS A 272 -29.72 22.05 -17.26
C LYS A 272 -29.15 21.47 -18.55
N PRO A 273 -29.99 21.09 -19.53
CA PRO A 273 -29.52 20.68 -20.84
C PRO A 273 -28.74 21.80 -21.56
N PRO A 274 -27.71 21.50 -22.38
CA PRO A 274 -27.08 20.19 -22.57
C PRO A 274 -26.04 19.89 -21.46
N ALA A 275 -26.00 18.64 -21.00
CA ALA A 275 -25.06 18.21 -19.95
C ALA A 275 -24.58 16.76 -20.15
N LYS A 276 -23.32 16.50 -19.75
CA LYS A 276 -22.72 15.16 -19.73
C LYS A 276 -22.15 14.91 -18.35
N VAL A 277 -22.62 13.87 -17.68
CA VAL A 277 -22.22 13.55 -16.30
C VAL A 277 -21.89 12.07 -16.19
N PHE A 278 -20.86 11.74 -15.43
CA PHE A 278 -20.50 10.35 -15.14
C PHE A 278 -20.25 10.17 -13.65
N CYS A 279 -20.46 8.95 -13.17
CA CYS A 279 -20.18 8.57 -11.79
C CYS A 279 -19.42 7.24 -11.77
N ILE A 280 -18.36 7.16 -10.99
CA ILE A 280 -17.68 5.90 -10.69
C ILE A 280 -17.84 5.66 -9.20
N GLY A 281 -18.61 4.63 -8.83
CA GLY A 281 -19.01 4.42 -7.45
C GLY A 281 -19.16 2.96 -7.08
N ARG A 282 -18.80 2.61 -5.84
CA ARG A 282 -19.09 1.31 -5.24
C ARG A 282 -20.58 1.14 -4.99
N VAL A 283 -21.18 0.05 -5.41
CA VAL A 283 -22.59 -0.29 -5.25
C VAL A 283 -22.71 -1.62 -4.51
N PHE A 284 -23.87 -1.88 -3.91
CA PHE A 284 -24.08 -2.99 -3.00
C PHE A 284 -25.33 -3.77 -3.39
N ARG A 285 -25.20 -5.09 -3.52
CA ARG A 285 -26.33 -5.99 -3.81
C ARG A 285 -26.24 -7.18 -2.90
N ASN A 286 -27.38 -7.64 -2.39
CA ASN A 286 -27.42 -8.82 -1.54
C ASN A 286 -27.36 -10.10 -2.38
N GLU A 287 -26.34 -10.20 -3.24
CA GLU A 287 -26.09 -11.37 -4.06
C GLU A 287 -25.22 -12.37 -3.30
N THR A 288 -25.47 -13.67 -3.55
CA THR A 288 -24.63 -14.71 -2.97
C THR A 288 -23.21 -14.60 -3.52
N LEU A 289 -22.21 -14.54 -2.63
CA LEU A 289 -20.81 -14.43 -3.02
C LEU A 289 -20.37 -15.65 -3.83
N ASP A 290 -19.96 -15.44 -5.08
CA ASP A 290 -19.38 -16.48 -5.92
C ASP A 290 -18.16 -15.95 -6.71
N TYR A 291 -17.70 -16.70 -7.70
CA TYR A 291 -16.53 -16.35 -8.52
C TYR A 291 -16.80 -15.25 -9.56
N LYS A 292 -18.07 -14.90 -9.79
CA LYS A 292 -18.58 -13.88 -10.73
C LYS A 292 -19.27 -12.70 -10.03
N HIS A 293 -19.90 -12.94 -8.88
CA HIS A 293 -20.75 -11.99 -8.16
C HIS A 293 -20.14 -11.63 -6.81
N LEU A 294 -20.08 -10.33 -6.54
CA LEU A 294 -19.63 -9.76 -5.27
C LEU A 294 -20.79 -8.95 -4.68
N PRO A 295 -20.98 -8.98 -3.34
CA PRO A 295 -21.99 -8.17 -2.70
C PRO A 295 -21.67 -6.66 -2.78
N GLU A 296 -20.43 -6.32 -3.09
CA GLU A 296 -19.96 -4.97 -3.35
C GLU A 296 -19.05 -4.96 -4.58
N PHE A 297 -19.30 -4.02 -5.49
CA PHE A 297 -18.50 -3.85 -6.70
C PHE A 297 -18.59 -2.41 -7.21
N THR A 298 -17.76 -2.04 -8.17
CA THR A 298 -17.69 -0.68 -8.70
C THR A 298 -18.46 -0.60 -10.01
N GLN A 299 -19.47 0.27 -10.03
CA GLN A 299 -20.20 0.59 -11.24
C GLN A 299 -19.70 1.89 -11.84
N VAL A 300 -19.58 1.90 -13.16
CA VAL A 300 -19.25 3.07 -13.96
C VAL A 300 -20.51 3.47 -14.69
N GLU A 301 -20.97 4.69 -14.46
CA GLU A 301 -22.20 5.20 -15.05
C GLU A 301 -21.97 6.49 -15.81
N GLY A 302 -22.71 6.68 -16.91
CA GLY A 302 -22.73 7.91 -17.68
C GLY A 302 -24.14 8.29 -18.09
N ILE A 303 -24.42 9.58 -18.06
CA ILE A 303 -25.62 10.19 -18.61
C ILE A 303 -25.27 11.34 -19.57
N VAL A 304 -26.05 11.46 -20.64
CA VAL A 304 -26.00 12.57 -21.60
C VAL A 304 -27.41 13.12 -21.74
N VAL A 305 -27.56 14.41 -21.42
CA VAL A 305 -28.82 15.15 -21.44
C VAL A 305 -28.72 16.18 -22.54
N ASP A 306 -29.52 16.06 -23.60
CA ASP A 306 -29.50 16.98 -24.74
C ASP A 306 -30.82 16.85 -25.52
N GLU A 307 -31.21 17.89 -26.26
CA GLU A 307 -32.40 17.87 -27.13
C GLU A 307 -32.16 17.05 -28.40
N ASN A 308 -30.92 17.01 -28.89
CA ASN A 308 -30.59 16.46 -30.21
C ASN A 308 -29.99 15.06 -30.18
N VAL A 309 -30.00 14.38 -29.02
CA VAL A 309 -29.42 13.04 -28.89
C VAL A 309 -30.39 11.95 -29.29
N THR A 310 -29.85 10.93 -29.94
CA THR A 310 -30.58 9.78 -30.44
C THR A 310 -30.03 8.48 -29.87
N PHE A 311 -30.75 7.38 -30.06
CA PHE A 311 -30.25 6.05 -29.74
C PHE A 311 -28.92 5.71 -30.44
N ARG A 312 -28.68 6.25 -31.64
CA ARG A 312 -27.41 6.06 -32.35
C ARG A 312 -26.24 6.69 -31.61
N ASP A 313 -26.45 7.83 -30.97
CA ASP A 313 -25.42 8.51 -30.19
C ASP A 313 -25.06 7.70 -28.94
N LEU A 314 -26.05 7.09 -28.27
CA LEU A 314 -25.81 6.16 -27.16
C LEU A 314 -24.88 5.01 -27.56
N LEU A 315 -25.18 4.35 -28.69
CA LEU A 315 -24.33 3.27 -29.21
C LEU A 315 -22.93 3.79 -29.57
N GLY A 316 -22.84 5.02 -30.09
CA GLY A 316 -21.57 5.70 -30.39
C GLY A 316 -20.70 5.91 -29.15
N TYR A 317 -21.26 6.47 -28.08
CA TYR A 317 -20.55 6.69 -26.82
C TYR A 317 -20.04 5.38 -26.21
N LEU A 318 -20.90 4.35 -26.17
CA LEU A 318 -20.51 3.04 -25.65
C LEU A 318 -19.43 2.38 -26.50
N LYS A 319 -19.55 2.44 -27.83
CA LYS A 319 -18.55 1.90 -28.74
C LYS A 319 -17.20 2.60 -28.54
N GLU A 320 -17.18 3.93 -28.45
CA GLU A 320 -15.96 4.71 -28.22
C GLU A 320 -15.34 4.38 -26.85
N PHE A 321 -16.16 4.30 -25.81
CA PHE A 321 -15.73 3.93 -24.46
C PHE A 321 -15.03 2.55 -24.44
N TYR A 322 -15.67 1.51 -24.97
CA TYR A 322 -15.08 0.17 -24.99
C TYR A 322 -13.86 0.06 -25.91
N THR A 323 -13.84 0.83 -27.01
CA THR A 323 -12.66 0.93 -27.89
C THR A 323 -11.46 1.46 -27.12
N ARG A 324 -11.62 2.55 -26.35
CA ARG A 324 -10.56 3.13 -25.50
C ARG A 324 -10.16 2.23 -24.33
N MET A 325 -11.06 1.38 -23.86
CA MET A 325 -10.75 0.34 -22.89
C MET A 325 -9.90 -0.79 -23.47
N GLY A 326 -9.88 -0.96 -24.80
CA GLY A 326 -9.05 -1.91 -25.53
C GLY A 326 -9.83 -3.04 -26.20
N PHE A 327 -11.16 -2.98 -26.24
CA PHE A 327 -11.99 -3.99 -26.90
C PHE A 327 -12.22 -3.63 -28.37
N LYS A 328 -12.00 -4.59 -29.27
CA LYS A 328 -12.11 -4.37 -30.73
C LYS A 328 -13.49 -4.71 -31.31
N LYS A 329 -14.14 -5.73 -30.73
CA LYS A 329 -15.42 -6.28 -31.22
C LYS A 329 -16.48 -6.01 -30.16
N ILE A 330 -17.39 -5.11 -30.50
CA ILE A 330 -18.49 -4.65 -29.64
C ILE A 330 -19.78 -4.82 -30.42
N ARG A 331 -20.80 -5.39 -29.79
CA ARG A 331 -22.16 -5.47 -30.33
C ARG A 331 -23.17 -5.07 -29.25
N PHE A 332 -24.41 -4.86 -29.67
CA PHE A 332 -25.49 -4.44 -28.79
C PHE A 332 -26.66 -5.39 -28.95
N ARG A 333 -27.22 -5.84 -27.82
CA ARG A 333 -28.38 -6.72 -27.77
C ARG A 333 -29.55 -5.98 -27.13
N PRO A 334 -30.77 -6.01 -27.71
CA PRO A 334 -31.94 -5.47 -27.04
C PRO A 334 -32.14 -6.12 -25.67
N ALA A 335 -32.45 -5.30 -24.67
CA ALA A 335 -32.66 -5.73 -23.29
C ALA A 335 -33.89 -5.02 -22.69
N TYR A 336 -34.16 -5.24 -21.41
CA TYR A 336 -35.21 -4.53 -20.69
C TYR A 336 -34.67 -4.02 -19.37
N PHE A 337 -34.82 -2.71 -19.13
CA PHE A 337 -34.61 -2.10 -17.83
C PHE A 337 -35.80 -1.20 -17.49
N PRO A 338 -36.36 -1.25 -16.26
CA PRO A 338 -37.60 -0.55 -15.91
C PRO A 338 -37.59 0.96 -16.20
N TYR A 339 -36.42 1.58 -16.08
CA TYR A 339 -36.22 3.02 -16.15
C TYR A 339 -35.76 3.54 -17.52
N THR A 340 -35.63 2.67 -18.52
CA THR A 340 -35.24 3.08 -19.88
C THR A 340 -36.19 2.56 -20.95
N GLU A 341 -36.32 3.33 -22.02
CA GLU A 341 -36.82 2.91 -23.32
C GLU A 341 -35.66 2.67 -24.29
N MET A 342 -35.90 1.89 -25.35
CA MET A 342 -34.88 1.45 -26.31
C MET A 342 -33.63 0.87 -25.62
N SER A 343 -33.84 0.01 -24.62
CA SER A 343 -32.77 -0.55 -23.82
C SER A 343 -31.89 -1.51 -24.62
N ALA A 344 -30.58 -1.45 -24.37
CA ALA A 344 -29.60 -2.35 -24.96
C ALA A 344 -28.49 -2.73 -23.96
N GLU A 345 -28.01 -3.95 -24.09
CA GLU A 345 -26.82 -4.47 -23.40
C GLU A 345 -25.61 -4.39 -24.35
N PRO A 346 -24.54 -3.66 -23.99
CA PRO A 346 -23.27 -3.79 -24.68
C PRO A 346 -22.60 -5.13 -24.36
N GLU A 347 -22.25 -5.86 -25.41
CA GLU A 347 -21.48 -7.10 -25.35
C GLU A 347 -20.13 -6.95 -26.04
N VAL A 348 -19.07 -7.45 -25.42
CA VAL A 348 -17.73 -7.53 -26.03
C VAL A 348 -17.37 -8.96 -26.36
N TYR A 349 -16.65 -9.16 -27.46
CA TYR A 349 -16.16 -10.49 -27.82
C TYR A 349 -14.87 -10.79 -27.05
N PHE A 350 -14.88 -11.90 -26.32
CA PHE A 350 -13.70 -12.39 -25.60
C PHE A 350 -12.99 -13.47 -26.42
N GLU A 351 -11.81 -13.13 -26.95
CA GLU A 351 -11.10 -14.00 -27.91
C GLU A 351 -10.64 -15.32 -27.30
N GLU A 352 -10.24 -15.34 -26.02
CA GLU A 352 -9.74 -16.56 -25.36
C GLU A 352 -10.82 -17.63 -25.21
N LYS A 353 -12.07 -17.23 -24.90
CA LYS A 353 -13.21 -18.15 -24.76
C LYS A 353 -14.10 -18.22 -25.99
N LYS A 354 -13.83 -17.41 -27.02
CA LYS A 354 -14.62 -17.28 -28.24
C LYS A 354 -16.10 -16.97 -27.99
N GLU A 355 -16.41 -16.26 -26.91
CA GLU A 355 -17.78 -15.97 -26.47
C GLU A 355 -18.04 -14.46 -26.40
N TRP A 356 -19.31 -14.07 -26.51
CA TRP A 356 -19.75 -12.69 -26.26
C TRP A 356 -20.15 -12.54 -24.80
N ILE A 357 -19.67 -11.48 -24.17
CA ILE A 357 -19.88 -11.25 -22.75
C ILE A 357 -20.50 -9.89 -22.54
N GLU A 358 -21.64 -9.89 -21.86
CA GLU A 358 -22.39 -8.72 -21.41
C GLU A 358 -21.60 -7.95 -20.34
N LEU A 359 -21.53 -6.63 -20.49
CA LEU A 359 -20.76 -5.75 -19.60
C LEU A 359 -21.60 -4.71 -18.84
N GLY A 360 -22.92 -4.70 -19.04
CA GLY A 360 -23.83 -3.81 -18.34
C GLY A 360 -25.09 -3.51 -19.13
N GLY A 361 -25.81 -2.49 -18.69
CA GLY A 361 -27.06 -2.03 -19.29
C GLY A 361 -26.95 -0.60 -19.80
N SER A 362 -27.73 -0.29 -20.83
CA SER A 362 -27.85 1.05 -21.39
C SER A 362 -29.25 1.28 -21.98
N GLY A 363 -29.63 2.54 -22.15
CA GLY A 363 -30.88 2.92 -22.79
C GLY A 363 -31.10 4.43 -22.74
N ILE A 364 -32.28 4.86 -23.15
CA ILE A 364 -32.75 6.23 -23.02
C ILE A 364 -33.68 6.26 -21.81
N PHE A 365 -33.49 7.15 -20.83
CA PHE A 365 -34.42 7.23 -19.71
C PHE A 365 -35.83 7.50 -20.20
N ARG A 366 -36.79 6.79 -19.58
CA ARG A 366 -38.19 7.00 -19.93
C ARG A 366 -38.65 8.40 -19.52
N PRO A 367 -39.64 8.98 -20.21
CA PRO A 367 -40.23 10.27 -19.81
C PRO A 367 -40.76 10.28 -18.37
N GLU A 368 -41.23 9.15 -17.83
CA GLU A 368 -41.68 9.04 -16.43
C GLU A 368 -40.55 9.18 -15.40
N VAL A 369 -39.29 9.11 -15.82
CA VAL A 369 -38.12 9.40 -15.00
C VAL A 369 -37.72 10.87 -15.12
N THR A 370 -37.73 11.43 -16.33
CA THR A 370 -37.16 12.75 -16.61
C THR A 370 -38.12 13.89 -16.33
N GLN A 371 -39.40 13.77 -16.73
CA GLN A 371 -40.39 14.84 -16.60
C GLN A 371 -40.70 15.21 -15.13
N PRO A 372 -40.82 14.26 -14.17
CA PRO A 372 -41.00 14.61 -12.75
C PRO A 372 -39.84 15.41 -12.15
N LEU A 373 -38.67 15.40 -12.80
CA LEU A 373 -37.49 16.14 -12.41
C LEU A 373 -37.35 17.47 -13.17
N GLY A 374 -38.32 17.82 -14.01
CA GLY A 374 -38.34 19.03 -14.82
C GLY A 374 -37.46 18.96 -16.07
N ILE A 375 -37.21 17.76 -16.60
CA ILE A 375 -36.41 17.56 -17.82
C ILE A 375 -37.28 16.94 -18.92
N ASP A 376 -37.52 17.73 -19.96
CA ASP A 376 -38.35 17.35 -21.11
C ASP A 376 -37.52 16.91 -22.35
N VAL A 377 -36.21 16.72 -22.16
CA VAL A 377 -35.29 16.34 -23.25
C VAL A 377 -34.82 14.89 -23.08
N PRO A 378 -34.45 14.18 -24.17
CA PRO A 378 -33.91 12.84 -24.09
C PRO A 378 -32.66 12.75 -23.20
N VAL A 379 -32.59 11.69 -22.40
CA VAL A 379 -31.44 11.41 -21.53
C VAL A 379 -30.90 10.03 -21.85
N LEU A 380 -29.72 9.97 -22.48
CA LEU A 380 -29.01 8.72 -22.70
C LEU A 380 -28.35 8.28 -21.38
N ALA A 381 -28.47 7.02 -21.01
CA ALA A 381 -27.89 6.49 -19.78
C ALA A 381 -27.27 5.11 -20.00
N TRP A 382 -26.19 4.81 -19.28
CA TRP A 382 -25.59 3.47 -19.23
C TRP A 382 -24.89 3.24 -17.92
N GLY A 383 -24.93 1.99 -17.43
CA GLY A 383 -24.28 1.54 -16.21
C GLY A 383 -23.51 0.24 -16.46
N LEU A 384 -22.19 0.27 -16.25
CA LEU A 384 -21.26 -0.78 -16.62
C LEU A 384 -20.54 -1.33 -15.39
N GLY A 385 -20.35 -2.64 -15.33
CA GLY A 385 -19.59 -3.31 -14.26
C GLY A 385 -18.09 -3.19 -14.49
N LEU A 386 -17.35 -2.57 -13.56
CA LEU A 386 -15.92 -2.33 -13.73
C LEU A 386 -15.11 -3.63 -13.59
N GLU A 387 -15.36 -4.39 -12.53
CA GLU A 387 -14.62 -5.60 -12.17
C GLU A 387 -14.67 -6.62 -13.30
N ARG A 388 -15.86 -6.84 -13.86
CA ARG A 388 -16.07 -7.77 -14.98
C ARG A 388 -15.28 -7.32 -16.21
N THR A 389 -15.31 -6.03 -16.51
CA THR A 389 -14.57 -5.45 -17.65
C THR A 389 -13.05 -5.65 -17.49
N ILE A 390 -12.51 -5.39 -16.30
CA ILE A 390 -11.08 -5.55 -16.00
C ILE A 390 -10.68 -7.03 -15.97
N ALA A 391 -11.53 -7.88 -15.38
CA ALA A 391 -11.28 -9.31 -15.30
C ALA A 391 -11.10 -9.93 -16.68
N LEU A 392 -11.99 -9.59 -17.62
CA LEU A 392 -11.90 -10.08 -19.00
C LEU A 392 -10.66 -9.55 -19.71
N LYS A 393 -10.29 -8.30 -19.50
CA LYS A 393 -9.10 -7.72 -20.13
C LYS A 393 -7.80 -8.37 -19.69
N HIS A 394 -7.73 -8.85 -18.44
CA HIS A 394 -6.52 -9.46 -17.88
C HIS A 394 -6.60 -10.98 -17.71
N GLY A 395 -7.62 -11.64 -18.27
CA GLY A 395 -7.78 -13.09 -18.14
C GLY A 395 -7.98 -13.57 -16.70
N ILE A 396 -8.55 -12.73 -15.83
CA ILE A 396 -8.79 -13.07 -14.42
C ILE A 396 -10.12 -13.81 -14.32
N ASN A 397 -10.07 -15.07 -13.89
CA ASN A 397 -11.24 -15.95 -13.84
C ASN A 397 -12.12 -15.78 -12.58
N ASP A 398 -11.63 -15.10 -11.55
CA ASP A 398 -12.31 -14.96 -10.25
C ASP A 398 -12.23 -13.50 -9.78
N VAL A 399 -13.36 -12.81 -9.75
CA VAL A 399 -13.44 -11.39 -9.37
C VAL A 399 -13.05 -11.14 -7.91
N ARG A 400 -13.13 -12.18 -7.06
CA ARG A 400 -12.68 -12.08 -5.65
C ARG A 400 -11.18 -11.86 -5.55
N ASN A 401 -10.41 -12.15 -6.61
CA ASN A 401 -8.98 -11.85 -6.64
C ASN A 401 -8.68 -10.35 -6.52
N PHE A 402 -9.64 -9.47 -6.87
CA PHE A 402 -9.47 -8.03 -6.73
C PHE A 402 -9.55 -7.52 -5.28
N TYR A 403 -10.23 -8.25 -4.39
CA TYR A 403 -10.57 -7.74 -3.06
C TYR A 403 -10.17 -8.70 -1.93
N CYS A 404 -10.47 -9.99 -2.08
CA CYS A 404 -10.36 -10.95 -0.99
C CYS A 404 -8.97 -11.60 -0.90
N LYS A 405 -8.32 -11.86 -2.05
CA LYS A 405 -7.05 -12.62 -2.04
C LYS A 405 -5.82 -11.75 -1.81
N ASN A 406 -5.90 -10.43 -2.02
CA ASN A 406 -4.78 -9.48 -1.88
C ASN A 406 -3.47 -10.01 -2.47
N ASP A 407 -3.56 -10.67 -3.64
CA ASP A 407 -2.43 -11.39 -4.21
C ASP A 407 -1.38 -10.40 -4.74
N LEU A 408 -0.34 -10.19 -3.94
CA LEU A 408 0.78 -9.32 -4.31
C LEU A 408 1.56 -9.85 -5.51
N LYS A 409 1.54 -11.17 -5.77
CA LYS A 409 2.20 -11.75 -6.94
C LYS A 409 1.47 -11.34 -8.21
N LEU A 410 0.14 -11.41 -8.21
CA LEU A 410 -0.69 -10.91 -9.32
C LEU A 410 -0.38 -9.44 -9.58
N LEU A 411 -0.37 -8.58 -8.56
CA LEU A 411 -0.05 -7.16 -8.74
C LEU A 411 1.37 -6.95 -9.29
N ARG A 412 2.36 -7.73 -8.84
CA ARG A 412 3.75 -7.65 -9.31
C ARG A 412 3.90 -8.10 -10.76
N GLU A 413 3.19 -9.13 -11.18
CA GLU A 413 3.33 -9.75 -12.52
C GLU A 413 2.41 -9.12 -13.57
N ILE A 414 1.27 -8.54 -13.18
CA ILE A 414 0.31 -7.99 -14.14
C ILE A 414 0.93 -6.82 -14.91
N ASN A 415 0.80 -6.87 -16.23
CA ASN A 415 1.15 -5.76 -17.08
C ASN A 415 -0.05 -4.79 -17.15
N MET A 416 0.15 -3.56 -16.68
CA MET A 416 -0.88 -2.51 -16.68
C MET A 416 -0.85 -1.67 -17.98
N TRP A 417 0.15 -1.89 -18.84
CA TRP A 417 0.43 -1.11 -20.05
C TRP A 417 0.23 -1.94 -21.31
#